data_AF-A0A2W6E4D4-F1
#
_entry.id   AF-A0A2W6E4D4-F1
#
_cell.length_a   1.000
_cell.length_b   1.000
_cell.length_c   1.000
_cell.angle_alpha   90.00
_cell.angle_beta   90.00
_cell.angle_gamma   90.00
#
_symmetry.space_group_name_H-M   'P 1'
#
loop_
_entity.id
_entity.type
_entity.pdbx_description
1 polymer ?
#
loop_
_entity_poly.entity_id
_entity_poly.type
_entity_poly.pdbx_seq_one_letter_code
_entity_poly.pdbx_strand_id
1 'polypeptide(L)'
;MDRERLWVPPGQSVRVAGHDIPGGLIYVGQQLQSAVGAIEPALINPALPVGRHQADQPACDLGPAPSYHLISPAGRAAYLGWLADGRDCADAPIGCVSLFFAGLERRVLVDLADDPAVTTELHAIAAEVRRLQAVNAPAGHPFTECSRAFLDVLDLLTAPAGRPGGAAPSGAPPARHRDRWPVPVALRAGLARFAVTGTPVPADWARSWVWYHPSLFPRTPQTRCPQEFDRLFAVRYARRFTVGLVPQSADRPPVRFGYRPASPGIDAVVLDRPDLPDVLEEPKVTRELGALADSVTDALTPYSRWLARTPGGLGSLASTALLPADLIDQGHGPLRHLLTWANAHLDDQFAAVIDASEFSAFWSTADPARMSRDEAESLALVLHRAGLGVEPDVRFGGPALAPGPAVLFRLDQLADRDAACSPSPGYLAATTLLQLAAIIVAAARPGITPASRIGPGPNVAETANTIITALAAELPLSVTERSRLTARLRWLLAPGAAPARLDRRISALTATEREAAGHFLIAVSAGPDIAPETVSALTRAYRLLGLDSGLVCRRLHRHEVAGAGRPWAQAEEPVVVRRARPGRPGLALPRIPPEETTPEDPLRVHISPEEVTRKMAETAAVSALLASIFTD
;
A
#
# COMPACT_ATOMS: atom_id res chain seq x y z
N MET A 1 -65.45 1.47 -11.08
CA MET A 1 -65.29 1.33 -12.55
C MET A 1 -64.04 0.49 -12.75
N ASP A 2 -64.15 -0.59 -13.51
CA ASP A 2 -63.19 -1.69 -13.56
C ASP A 2 -61.87 -1.23 -14.23
N ARG A 3 -60.86 -0.87 -13.44
CA ARG A 3 -59.58 -0.29 -13.94
C ARG A 3 -58.87 -1.23 -14.91
N GLU A 4 -59.03 -2.54 -14.72
CA GLU A 4 -58.50 -3.58 -15.62
C GLU A 4 -59.01 -3.46 -17.07
N ARG A 5 -60.24 -2.96 -17.27
CA ARG A 5 -60.81 -2.82 -18.63
C ARG A 5 -60.19 -1.67 -19.43
N LEU A 6 -59.44 -0.80 -18.78
CA LEU A 6 -58.81 0.38 -19.39
C LEU A 6 -57.35 0.12 -19.76
N TRP A 7 -56.71 -0.89 -19.16
CA TRP A 7 -55.33 -1.26 -19.44
C TRP A 7 -55.26 -2.18 -20.65
N VAL A 8 -54.35 -1.89 -21.59
CA VAL A 8 -54.01 -2.78 -22.70
C VAL A 8 -52.72 -3.52 -22.32
N PRO A 9 -52.78 -4.84 -22.01
CA PRO A 9 -51.64 -5.59 -21.51
C PRO A 9 -50.47 -5.69 -22.50
N PRO A 10 -49.25 -6.03 -22.02
CA PRO A 10 -48.09 -6.23 -22.88
C PRO A 10 -48.39 -7.19 -24.05
N GLY A 11 -47.99 -6.80 -25.25
CA GLY A 11 -48.15 -7.62 -26.46
C GLY A 11 -49.55 -7.60 -27.10
N GLN A 12 -50.53 -6.92 -26.51
CA GLN A 12 -51.85 -6.74 -27.13
C GLN A 12 -51.90 -5.47 -27.98
N SER A 13 -52.69 -5.49 -29.05
CA SER A 13 -52.89 -4.33 -29.93
C SER A 13 -54.25 -3.70 -29.70
N VAL A 14 -54.33 -2.39 -29.92
CA VAL A 14 -55.58 -1.62 -29.80
C VAL A 14 -55.68 -0.59 -30.92
N ARG A 15 -56.91 -0.29 -31.36
CA ARG A 15 -57.16 0.75 -32.36
C ARG A 15 -57.76 2.00 -31.72
N VAL A 16 -57.13 3.15 -31.92
CA VAL A 16 -57.58 4.45 -31.37
C VAL A 16 -57.54 5.52 -32.45
N ALA A 17 -58.67 6.21 -32.67
CA ALA A 17 -58.79 7.32 -33.62
C ALA A 17 -58.20 7.04 -35.02
N GLY A 18 -58.29 5.79 -35.48
CA GLY A 18 -57.77 5.35 -36.78
C GLY A 18 -56.34 4.79 -36.78
N HIS A 19 -55.59 4.95 -35.68
CA HIS A 19 -54.24 4.39 -35.49
C HIS A 19 -54.31 2.97 -34.91
N ASP A 20 -53.58 2.04 -35.50
CA ASP A 20 -53.38 0.68 -34.96
C ASP A 20 -52.11 0.69 -34.10
N ILE A 21 -52.27 0.52 -32.78
CA ILE A 21 -51.18 0.61 -31.81
C ILE A 21 -50.77 -0.80 -31.38
N PRO A 22 -49.56 -1.27 -31.72
CA PRO A 22 -49.07 -2.57 -31.31
C PRO A 22 -48.44 -2.55 -29.91
N GLY A 23 -48.32 -3.72 -29.28
CA GLY A 23 -47.45 -3.95 -28.12
C GLY A 23 -48.01 -3.55 -26.75
N GLY A 24 -49.12 -2.81 -26.69
CA GLY A 24 -49.86 -2.51 -25.46
C GLY A 24 -49.06 -1.62 -24.50
N LEU A 25 -49.17 -1.91 -23.20
CA LEU A 25 -48.59 -1.13 -22.10
C LEU A 25 -49.17 0.31 -22.00
N ILE A 26 -50.46 0.47 -22.32
CA ILE A 26 -51.12 1.78 -22.36
C ILE A 26 -52.52 1.73 -21.74
N TYR A 27 -52.99 2.88 -21.27
CA TYR A 27 -54.36 3.05 -20.79
C TYR A 27 -55.22 3.69 -21.86
N VAL A 28 -56.36 3.07 -22.19
CA VAL A 28 -57.33 3.57 -23.17
C VAL A 28 -58.73 3.60 -22.57
N GLY A 29 -59.38 4.76 -22.61
CA GLY A 29 -60.78 4.92 -22.23
C GLY A 29 -61.16 6.35 -21.86
N GLN A 30 -62.39 6.56 -21.42
CA GLN A 30 -62.93 7.92 -21.29
C GLN A 30 -62.58 8.61 -19.97
N GLN A 31 -62.48 7.85 -18.87
CA GLN A 31 -62.24 8.38 -17.53
C GLN A 31 -61.35 7.44 -16.72
N LEU A 32 -60.30 8.01 -16.14
CA LEU A 32 -59.42 7.38 -15.17
C LEU A 32 -58.88 8.47 -14.26
N GLN A 33 -59.01 8.29 -12.96
CA GLN A 33 -58.54 9.25 -11.98
C GLN A 33 -57.07 8.96 -11.64
N SER A 34 -56.23 10.00 -11.61
CA SER A 34 -54.84 9.92 -11.15
C SER A 34 -54.76 9.70 -9.64
N ALA A 35 -53.57 9.35 -9.13
CA ALA A 35 -53.37 9.17 -7.69
C ALA A 35 -53.59 10.48 -6.90
N VAL A 36 -53.31 11.62 -7.51
CA VAL A 36 -53.55 12.96 -6.93
C VAL A 36 -54.98 13.48 -7.13
N GLY A 37 -55.89 12.64 -7.63
CA GLY A 37 -57.31 12.96 -7.77
C GLY A 37 -57.72 13.73 -9.03
N ALA A 38 -56.78 14.04 -9.93
CA ALA A 38 -57.01 14.69 -11.23
C ALA A 38 -57.34 13.66 -12.34
N ILE A 39 -57.44 14.11 -13.59
CA ILE A 39 -57.51 13.20 -14.74
C ILE A 39 -56.13 12.57 -14.95
N GLU A 40 -56.08 11.25 -15.11
CA GLU A 40 -54.83 10.51 -15.36
C GLU A 40 -54.08 11.05 -16.60
N PRO A 41 -52.85 11.56 -16.44
CA PRO A 41 -52.05 12.06 -17.56
C PRO A 41 -51.93 11.06 -18.71
N ALA A 42 -51.66 9.79 -18.42
CA ALA A 42 -51.39 8.76 -19.42
C ALA A 42 -52.64 8.14 -20.07
N LEU A 43 -53.85 8.56 -19.67
CA LEU A 43 -55.09 8.01 -20.23
C LEU A 43 -55.33 8.51 -21.66
N ILE A 44 -55.24 7.61 -22.63
CA ILE A 44 -55.64 7.86 -24.01
C ILE A 44 -57.16 7.85 -24.06
N ASN A 45 -57.76 9.03 -24.19
CA ASN A 45 -59.20 9.18 -24.32
C ASN A 45 -59.63 9.24 -25.80
N PRO A 46 -60.33 8.21 -26.33
CA PRO A 46 -60.77 8.17 -27.73
C PRO A 46 -61.84 9.22 -28.07
N ALA A 47 -62.49 9.82 -27.08
CA ALA A 47 -63.52 10.85 -27.28
C ALA A 47 -62.94 12.25 -27.52
N LEU A 48 -61.63 12.46 -27.30
CA LEU A 48 -60.98 13.75 -27.52
C LEU A 48 -60.60 13.92 -29.00
N PRO A 49 -60.70 15.14 -29.56
CA PRO A 49 -60.32 15.39 -30.95
C PRO A 49 -58.84 15.07 -31.21
N VAL A 50 -58.58 14.34 -32.29
CA VAL A 50 -57.26 14.01 -32.82
C VAL A 50 -57.08 14.71 -34.17
N GLY A 51 -55.94 15.38 -34.35
CA GLY A 51 -55.60 16.07 -35.58
C GLY A 51 -55.35 15.11 -36.75
N ARG A 52 -55.32 15.63 -37.97
CA ARG A 52 -54.93 14.83 -39.14
C ARG A 52 -53.40 14.73 -39.17
N HIS A 53 -52.88 13.51 -39.26
CA HIS A 53 -51.45 13.27 -39.46
C HIS A 53 -51.01 13.84 -40.81
N GLN A 54 -50.11 14.82 -40.82
CA GLN A 54 -49.49 15.37 -42.03
C GLN A 54 -47.99 15.07 -41.99
N ALA A 55 -47.47 14.38 -43.01
CA ALA A 55 -46.08 13.91 -43.07
C ALA A 55 -45.03 15.04 -43.03
N ASP A 56 -45.40 16.27 -43.37
CA ASP A 56 -44.51 17.44 -43.46
C ASP A 56 -44.59 18.42 -42.28
N GLN A 57 -45.32 18.08 -41.20
CA GLN A 57 -45.37 18.95 -40.01
C GLN A 57 -44.15 18.73 -39.10
N PRO A 58 -43.50 19.81 -38.60
CA PRO A 58 -42.46 19.66 -37.59
C PRO A 58 -43.04 18.99 -36.34
N ALA A 59 -42.19 18.21 -35.66
CA ALA A 59 -42.52 17.56 -34.39
C ALA A 59 -43.25 18.53 -33.44
N CYS A 60 -44.47 18.18 -33.04
CA CYS A 60 -45.22 18.95 -32.05
C CYS A 60 -44.50 18.85 -30.70
N ASP A 61 -43.99 19.97 -30.18
CA ASP A 61 -43.44 20.02 -28.83
C ASP A 61 -44.58 19.87 -27.82
N LEU A 62 -44.59 18.73 -27.13
CA LEU A 62 -45.58 18.39 -26.10
C LEU A 62 -45.20 18.95 -24.72
N GLY A 63 -44.04 19.61 -24.59
CA GLY A 63 -43.48 20.04 -23.32
C GLY A 63 -42.91 18.87 -22.49
N PRO A 64 -42.30 19.17 -21.34
CA PRO A 64 -41.53 18.18 -20.56
C PRO A 64 -42.40 17.16 -19.78
N ALA A 65 -43.63 17.52 -19.42
CA ALA A 65 -44.54 16.67 -18.63
C ALA A 65 -46.00 16.78 -19.13
N PRO A 66 -46.30 16.29 -20.34
CA PRO A 66 -47.65 16.40 -20.91
C PRO A 66 -48.69 15.55 -20.18
N SER A 67 -49.95 15.96 -20.29
CA SER A 67 -51.12 15.11 -20.00
C SER A 67 -51.94 14.93 -21.27
N TYR A 68 -52.33 13.70 -21.63
CA TYR A 68 -53.03 13.41 -22.89
C TYR A 68 -54.30 14.27 -23.08
N HIS A 69 -55.02 14.56 -21.99
CA HIS A 69 -56.23 15.37 -22.02
C HIS A 69 -55.94 16.88 -22.27
N LEU A 70 -54.74 17.37 -21.97
CA LEU A 70 -54.35 18.77 -22.14
C LEU A 70 -53.59 19.07 -23.43
N ILE A 71 -52.96 18.07 -24.06
CA ILE A 71 -52.23 18.27 -25.30
C ILE A 71 -53.18 18.57 -26.48
N SER A 72 -52.68 19.32 -27.47
CA SER A 72 -53.48 19.73 -28.63
C SER A 72 -53.90 18.52 -29.48
N PRO A 73 -54.94 18.64 -30.34
CA PRO A 73 -55.29 17.57 -31.28
C PRO A 73 -54.11 17.11 -32.14
N ALA A 74 -53.24 18.04 -32.58
CA ALA A 74 -52.01 17.72 -33.31
C ALA A 74 -51.02 16.94 -32.44
N GLY A 75 -50.87 17.32 -31.17
CA GLY A 75 -50.05 16.59 -30.20
C GLY A 75 -50.55 15.16 -29.96
N ARG A 76 -51.88 14.96 -29.86
CA ARG A 76 -52.47 13.61 -29.76
C ARG A 76 -52.18 12.78 -31.01
N ALA A 77 -52.29 13.36 -32.20
CA ALA A 77 -51.98 12.66 -33.45
C ALA A 77 -50.50 12.25 -33.52
N ALA A 78 -49.59 13.12 -33.09
CA ALA A 78 -48.16 12.82 -33.00
C ALA A 78 -47.86 11.68 -32.01
N TYR A 79 -48.48 11.72 -30.82
CA TYR A 79 -48.31 10.66 -29.81
C TYR A 79 -48.87 9.31 -30.30
N LEU A 80 -50.08 9.29 -30.87
CA LEU A 80 -50.69 8.07 -31.40
C LEU A 80 -49.92 7.54 -32.63
N GLY A 81 -49.37 8.41 -33.47
CA GLY A 81 -48.47 8.04 -34.56
C GLY A 81 -47.20 7.37 -34.05
N TRP A 82 -46.52 7.98 -33.08
CA TRP A 82 -45.32 7.40 -32.46
C TRP A 82 -45.59 6.03 -31.80
N LEU A 83 -46.75 5.86 -31.15
CA LEU A 83 -47.17 4.58 -30.60
C LEU A 83 -47.44 3.54 -31.71
N ALA A 84 -48.10 3.92 -32.80
CA ALA A 84 -48.39 3.05 -33.95
C ALA A 84 -47.11 2.60 -34.67
N ASP A 85 -46.09 3.46 -34.74
CA ASP A 85 -44.78 3.17 -35.32
C ASP A 85 -43.88 2.32 -34.39
N GLY A 86 -44.46 1.70 -33.37
CA GLY A 86 -43.75 0.75 -32.49
C GLY A 86 -42.86 1.40 -31.43
N ARG A 87 -42.85 2.74 -31.32
CA ARG A 87 -42.01 3.50 -30.36
C ARG A 87 -40.50 3.37 -30.62
N ASP A 88 -40.10 3.19 -31.88
CA ASP A 88 -38.71 2.96 -32.32
C ASP A 88 -38.02 4.20 -32.93
N CYS A 89 -38.70 5.34 -33.00
CA CYS A 89 -38.12 6.57 -33.56
C CYS A 89 -37.13 7.21 -32.60
N ALA A 90 -35.85 7.30 -32.98
CA ALA A 90 -34.78 7.91 -32.17
C ALA A 90 -34.95 9.44 -31.98
N ASP A 91 -35.61 10.11 -32.92
CA ASP A 91 -35.93 11.55 -32.86
C ASP A 91 -37.34 11.80 -32.31
N ALA A 92 -37.88 10.85 -31.53
CA ALA A 92 -39.21 11.01 -30.93
C ALA A 92 -39.25 12.26 -30.03
N PRO A 93 -40.32 13.09 -30.13
CA PRO A 93 -40.50 14.21 -29.22
C PRO A 93 -40.54 13.69 -27.78
N ILE A 94 -39.74 14.29 -26.89
CA ILE A 94 -39.61 13.80 -25.51
C ILE A 94 -40.95 13.69 -24.79
N GLY A 95 -41.89 14.60 -25.03
CA GLY A 95 -43.20 14.51 -24.40
C GLY A 95 -43.97 13.22 -24.75
N CYS A 96 -43.74 12.60 -25.92
CA CYS A 96 -44.33 11.30 -26.24
C CYS A 96 -43.78 10.20 -25.32
N VAL A 97 -42.46 10.14 -25.16
CA VAL A 97 -41.79 9.17 -24.30
C VAL A 97 -42.18 9.40 -22.83
N SER A 98 -42.19 10.65 -22.37
CA SER A 98 -42.62 11.02 -21.01
C SER A 98 -44.07 10.60 -20.74
N LEU A 99 -44.98 10.82 -21.70
CA LEU A 99 -46.39 10.48 -21.55
C LEU A 99 -46.62 8.96 -21.45
N PHE A 100 -45.93 8.19 -22.28
CA PHE A 100 -45.98 6.74 -22.24
C PHE A 100 -45.36 6.21 -20.93
N PHE A 101 -44.21 6.76 -20.54
CA PHE A 101 -43.54 6.40 -19.29
C PHE A 101 -44.40 6.68 -18.06
N ALA A 102 -45.16 7.78 -18.05
CA ALA A 102 -46.11 8.08 -16.96
C ALA A 102 -47.17 6.97 -16.78
N GLY A 103 -47.57 6.30 -17.87
CA GLY A 103 -48.45 5.13 -17.82
C GLY A 103 -47.77 3.92 -17.17
N LEU A 104 -46.50 3.67 -17.49
CA LEU A 104 -45.72 2.60 -16.84
C LEU A 104 -45.54 2.87 -15.34
N GLU A 105 -45.22 4.11 -14.97
CA GLU A 105 -45.11 4.52 -13.57
C GLU A 105 -46.42 4.30 -12.82
N ARG A 106 -47.55 4.69 -13.42
CA ARG A 106 -48.87 4.42 -12.82
C ARG A 106 -49.10 2.93 -12.60
N ARG A 107 -48.83 2.10 -13.62
CA ARG A 107 -49.06 0.66 -13.54
C ARG A 107 -48.30 0.04 -12.37
N VAL A 108 -47.05 0.46 -12.15
CA VAL A 108 -46.18 -0.09 -11.11
C VAL A 108 -46.42 0.53 -9.74
N LEU A 109 -46.65 1.84 -9.65
CA LEU A 109 -46.67 2.57 -8.37
C LEU A 109 -48.07 2.75 -7.79
N VAL A 110 -49.11 2.68 -8.63
CA VAL A 110 -50.51 2.88 -8.23
C VAL A 110 -51.27 1.57 -8.35
N ASP A 111 -51.31 0.98 -9.54
CA ASP A 111 -52.17 -0.17 -9.78
C ASP A 111 -51.67 -1.45 -9.07
N LEU A 112 -50.35 -1.65 -8.94
CA LEU A 112 -49.78 -2.80 -8.20
C LEU A 112 -50.25 -2.88 -6.74
N ALA A 113 -50.56 -1.74 -6.11
CA ALA A 113 -51.05 -1.72 -4.73
C ALA A 113 -52.47 -2.30 -4.61
N ASP A 114 -53.27 -2.15 -5.67
CA ASP A 114 -54.66 -2.62 -5.73
C ASP A 114 -54.79 -4.00 -6.39
N ASP A 115 -53.89 -4.34 -7.32
CA ASP A 115 -53.91 -5.57 -8.10
C ASP A 115 -52.53 -6.28 -8.08
N PRO A 116 -52.37 -7.34 -7.28
CA PRO A 116 -51.16 -8.14 -7.24
C PRO A 116 -50.81 -8.84 -8.57
N ALA A 117 -51.76 -9.02 -9.49
CA ALA A 117 -51.51 -9.67 -10.79
C ALA A 117 -50.54 -8.86 -11.66
N VAL A 118 -50.44 -7.54 -11.43
CA VAL A 118 -49.45 -6.64 -12.06
C VAL A 118 -48.02 -7.14 -11.89
N THR A 119 -47.72 -7.90 -10.83
CA THR A 119 -46.39 -8.49 -10.58
C THR A 119 -45.88 -9.30 -11.79
N THR A 120 -46.79 -9.93 -12.54
CA THR A 120 -46.45 -10.72 -13.75
C THR A 120 -45.98 -9.85 -14.92
N GLU A 121 -46.36 -8.57 -14.94
CA GLU A 121 -46.02 -7.61 -16.00
C GLU A 121 -44.69 -6.88 -15.75
N LEU A 122 -44.19 -6.86 -14.51
CA LEU A 122 -43.03 -6.05 -14.10
C LEU A 122 -41.78 -6.30 -14.96
N HIS A 123 -41.52 -7.56 -15.34
CA HIS A 123 -40.39 -7.90 -16.20
C HIS A 123 -40.55 -7.33 -17.62
N ALA A 124 -41.77 -7.34 -18.17
CA ALA A 124 -42.05 -6.76 -19.48
C ALA A 124 -41.95 -5.23 -19.43
N ILE A 125 -42.44 -4.60 -18.36
CA ILE A 125 -42.30 -3.15 -18.13
C ILE A 125 -40.81 -2.77 -18.04
N ALA A 126 -40.01 -3.50 -17.26
CA ALA A 126 -38.58 -3.24 -17.13
C ALA A 126 -37.83 -3.42 -18.47
N ALA A 127 -38.19 -4.41 -19.27
CA ALA A 127 -37.63 -4.60 -20.61
C ALA A 127 -37.96 -3.41 -21.52
N GLU A 128 -39.20 -2.92 -21.47
CA GLU A 128 -39.63 -1.77 -22.28
C GLU A 128 -38.92 -0.47 -21.85
N VAL A 129 -38.76 -0.22 -20.54
CA VAL A 129 -38.01 0.96 -20.05
C VAL A 129 -36.56 0.92 -20.51
N ARG A 130 -35.90 -0.24 -20.46
CA ARG A 130 -34.53 -0.41 -20.99
C ARG A 130 -34.47 -0.19 -22.50
N ARG A 131 -35.47 -0.67 -23.26
CA ARG A 131 -35.57 -0.42 -24.71
C ARG A 131 -35.71 1.07 -25.00
N LEU A 132 -36.59 1.77 -24.29
CA LEU A 132 -36.78 3.22 -24.44
C LEU A 132 -35.50 4.01 -24.12
N GLN A 133 -34.75 3.62 -23.09
CA GLN A 133 -33.43 4.20 -22.82
C GLN A 133 -32.45 3.99 -23.99
N ALA A 134 -32.39 2.79 -24.55
CA ALA A 134 -31.49 2.48 -25.65
C ALA A 134 -31.79 3.29 -26.93
N VAL A 135 -33.07 3.56 -27.20
CA VAL A 135 -33.52 4.28 -28.40
C VAL A 135 -33.48 5.80 -28.23
N ASN A 136 -33.87 6.32 -27.05
CA ASN A 136 -34.20 7.75 -26.88
C ASN A 136 -33.33 8.50 -25.86
N ALA A 137 -32.33 7.85 -25.23
CA ALA A 137 -31.56 8.47 -24.16
C ALA A 137 -30.05 8.61 -24.48
N PRO A 138 -29.66 9.52 -25.40
CA PRO A 138 -28.27 9.98 -25.46
C PRO A 138 -27.87 10.63 -24.12
N ALA A 139 -26.57 10.66 -23.83
CA ALA A 139 -26.05 11.15 -22.56
C ALA A 139 -26.53 12.58 -22.23
N GLY A 140 -27.06 12.78 -21.01
CA GLY A 140 -27.57 14.08 -20.54
C GLY A 140 -29.06 14.33 -20.80
N HIS A 141 -29.77 13.38 -21.40
CA HIS A 141 -31.21 13.49 -21.64
C HIS A 141 -32.02 13.37 -20.32
N PRO A 142 -32.99 14.27 -19.99
CA PRO A 142 -33.73 14.26 -18.71
C PRO A 142 -34.43 12.94 -18.37
N PHE A 143 -34.93 12.23 -19.39
CA PHE A 143 -35.50 10.89 -19.25
C PHE A 143 -34.52 9.87 -18.64
N THR A 144 -33.21 10.02 -18.85
CA THR A 144 -32.19 9.05 -18.42
C THR A 144 -32.17 8.88 -16.91
N GLU A 145 -32.34 9.96 -16.16
CA GLU A 145 -32.27 9.94 -14.69
C GLU A 145 -33.53 9.30 -14.11
N CYS A 146 -34.71 9.73 -14.53
CA CYS A 146 -35.99 9.19 -14.07
C CYS A 146 -36.12 7.70 -14.42
N SER A 147 -35.80 7.31 -15.66
CA SER A 147 -35.88 5.91 -16.09
C SER A 147 -34.89 5.02 -15.35
N ARG A 148 -33.68 5.50 -15.01
CA ARG A 148 -32.73 4.74 -14.17
C ARG A 148 -33.28 4.53 -12.76
N ALA A 149 -33.78 5.58 -12.12
CA ALA A 149 -34.40 5.48 -10.81
C ALA A 149 -35.62 4.53 -10.81
N PHE A 150 -36.40 4.53 -11.89
CA PHE A 150 -37.54 3.62 -12.04
C PHE A 150 -37.12 2.17 -12.27
N LEU A 151 -36.02 1.94 -13.00
CA LEU A 151 -35.44 0.60 -13.12
C LEU A 151 -34.95 0.08 -11.76
N ASP A 152 -34.37 0.93 -10.90
CA ASP A 152 -34.02 0.54 -9.52
C ASP A 152 -35.27 0.10 -8.73
N VAL A 153 -36.41 0.78 -8.92
CA VAL A 153 -37.70 0.39 -8.32
C VAL A 153 -38.13 -0.99 -8.82
N LEU A 154 -38.13 -1.18 -10.14
CA LEU A 154 -38.53 -2.45 -10.77
C LEU A 154 -37.65 -3.62 -10.37
N ASP A 155 -36.33 -3.42 -10.36
CA ASP A 155 -35.36 -4.43 -9.92
C ASP A 155 -35.59 -4.77 -8.44
N LEU A 156 -35.93 -3.77 -7.61
CA LEU A 156 -36.27 -4.02 -6.21
C LEU A 156 -37.61 -4.75 -6.05
N LEU A 157 -38.63 -4.48 -6.86
CA LEU A 157 -39.93 -5.17 -6.77
C LEU A 157 -39.90 -6.59 -7.32
N THR A 158 -39.09 -6.85 -8.36
CA THR A 158 -38.94 -8.17 -8.97
C THR A 158 -37.97 -9.07 -8.22
N ALA A 159 -37.07 -8.50 -7.42
CA ALA A 159 -36.09 -9.29 -6.67
C ALA A 159 -36.77 -10.15 -5.59
N PRO A 160 -36.40 -11.45 -5.47
CA PRO A 160 -37.06 -12.41 -4.60
C PRO A 160 -37.08 -11.96 -3.14
N ALA A 161 -38.03 -12.46 -2.34
CA ALA A 161 -38.08 -12.16 -0.91
C ALA A 161 -36.78 -12.62 -0.22
N GLY A 162 -36.25 -11.78 0.68
CA GLY A 162 -35.17 -12.14 1.58
C GLY A 162 -35.64 -13.20 2.56
N ARG A 163 -34.90 -14.31 2.64
CA ARG A 163 -35.15 -15.36 3.63
C ARG A 163 -33.84 -15.98 4.12
N PRO A 164 -33.78 -16.44 5.38
CA PRO A 164 -32.64 -17.20 5.88
C PRO A 164 -32.32 -18.39 4.99
N GLY A 165 -31.03 -18.60 4.68
CA GLY A 165 -30.59 -19.66 3.76
C GLY A 165 -30.99 -19.47 2.29
N GLY A 166 -31.51 -18.29 1.93
CA GLY A 166 -31.77 -17.91 0.53
C GLY A 166 -30.49 -17.67 -0.27
N ALA A 167 -30.64 -17.42 -1.57
CA ALA A 167 -29.52 -17.09 -2.44
C ALA A 167 -28.97 -15.69 -2.10
N ALA A 168 -27.65 -15.61 -1.93
CA ALA A 168 -26.93 -14.34 -1.82
C ALA A 168 -27.07 -13.51 -3.11
N PRO A 169 -26.91 -12.18 -3.03
CA PRO A 169 -26.76 -11.34 -4.22
C PRO A 169 -25.72 -11.93 -5.19
N SER A 170 -26.10 -12.07 -6.45
CA SER A 170 -25.20 -12.51 -7.52
C SER A 170 -24.73 -11.29 -8.31
N GLY A 171 -23.42 -11.18 -8.54
CA GLY A 171 -22.82 -10.10 -9.33
C GLY A 171 -22.10 -9.02 -8.50
N ALA A 172 -21.62 -8.00 -9.21
CA ALA A 172 -20.86 -6.89 -8.65
C ALA A 172 -21.77 -5.88 -7.92
N PRO A 173 -21.25 -5.14 -6.91
CA PRO A 173 -21.96 -4.02 -6.32
C PRO A 173 -22.22 -2.91 -7.37
N PRO A 174 -23.15 -1.98 -7.09
CA PRO A 174 -23.36 -0.83 -7.98
C PRO A 174 -22.07 -0.04 -8.18
N ALA A 175 -21.92 0.52 -9.39
CA ALA A 175 -20.76 1.34 -9.72
C ALA A 175 -20.67 2.54 -8.77
N ARG A 176 -19.46 2.82 -8.26
CA ARG A 176 -19.23 3.96 -7.39
C ARG A 176 -19.25 5.26 -8.20
N HIS A 177 -20.10 6.18 -7.80
CA HIS A 177 -20.18 7.55 -8.32
C HIS A 177 -19.53 8.53 -7.35
N ARG A 178 -19.08 9.69 -7.85
CA ARG A 178 -18.54 10.77 -7.00
C ARG A 178 -19.59 11.29 -6.02
N ASP A 179 -20.82 11.38 -6.49
CA ASP A 179 -21.98 11.69 -5.65
C ASP A 179 -22.29 10.47 -4.78
N ARG A 180 -22.09 10.65 -3.48
CA ARG A 180 -22.34 9.60 -2.46
C ARG A 180 -23.79 9.60 -1.97
N TRP A 181 -24.59 10.58 -2.37
CA TRP A 181 -25.97 10.74 -1.94
C TRP A 181 -26.89 11.01 -3.13
N PRO A 182 -28.07 10.37 -3.21
CA PRO A 182 -28.55 9.30 -2.31
C PRO A 182 -27.73 8.01 -2.42
N VAL A 183 -27.78 7.18 -1.38
CA VAL A 183 -27.15 5.85 -1.40
C VAL A 183 -27.88 4.96 -2.42
N PRO A 184 -27.18 4.25 -3.32
CA PRO A 184 -27.83 3.40 -4.31
C PRO A 184 -28.75 2.34 -3.67
N VAL A 185 -29.97 2.23 -4.17
CA VAL A 185 -30.96 1.27 -3.67
C VAL A 185 -30.45 -0.17 -3.78
N ALA A 186 -29.81 -0.50 -4.90
CA ALA A 186 -29.18 -1.80 -5.12
C ALA A 186 -28.12 -2.14 -4.06
N LEU A 187 -27.37 -1.15 -3.56
CA LEU A 187 -26.40 -1.37 -2.48
C LEU A 187 -27.11 -1.72 -1.17
N ARG A 188 -28.08 -0.90 -0.76
CA ARG A 188 -28.85 -1.12 0.48
C ARG A 188 -29.56 -2.47 0.47
N ALA A 189 -30.25 -2.79 -0.62
CA ALA A 189 -30.95 -4.07 -0.79
C ALA A 189 -29.98 -5.26 -0.80
N GLY A 190 -28.82 -5.14 -1.45
CA GLY A 190 -27.80 -6.20 -1.47
C GLY A 190 -27.20 -6.46 -0.08
N LEU A 191 -26.83 -5.41 0.65
CA LEU A 191 -26.33 -5.53 2.02
C LEU A 191 -27.35 -6.18 2.96
N ALA A 192 -28.62 -5.76 2.87
CA ALA A 192 -29.72 -6.39 3.60
C ALA A 192 -29.85 -7.88 3.29
N ARG A 193 -29.70 -8.27 2.02
CA ARG A 193 -29.74 -9.68 1.60
C ARG A 193 -28.58 -10.50 2.15
N PHE A 194 -27.35 -9.97 2.17
CA PHE A 194 -26.22 -10.66 2.83
C PHE A 194 -26.55 -10.93 4.31
N ALA A 195 -27.12 -9.94 5.00
CA ALA A 195 -27.50 -10.06 6.40
C ALA A 195 -28.63 -11.08 6.65
N VAL A 196 -29.67 -11.09 5.80
CA VAL A 196 -30.81 -12.02 5.95
C VAL A 196 -30.42 -13.46 5.58
N THR A 197 -29.62 -13.63 4.53
CA THR A 197 -29.17 -14.96 4.08
C THR A 197 -28.09 -15.55 4.98
N GLY A 198 -27.45 -14.73 5.83
CA GLY A 198 -26.33 -15.14 6.69
C GLY A 198 -25.04 -15.36 5.91
N THR A 199 -24.94 -14.80 4.70
CA THR A 199 -23.75 -14.97 3.84
C THR A 199 -22.77 -13.81 4.03
N PRO A 200 -21.45 -14.08 4.05
CA PRO A 200 -20.45 -13.02 4.15
C PRO A 200 -20.53 -12.00 3.02
N VAL A 201 -20.39 -10.72 3.37
CA VAL A 201 -20.28 -9.63 2.41
C VAL A 201 -18.95 -9.75 1.66
N PRO A 202 -18.93 -9.80 0.32
CA PRO A 202 -17.69 -9.81 -0.44
C PRO A 202 -16.90 -8.50 -0.32
N ALA A 203 -15.59 -8.54 -0.57
CA ALA A 203 -14.70 -7.39 -0.39
C ALA A 203 -15.08 -6.18 -1.26
N ASP A 204 -15.55 -6.41 -2.49
CA ASP A 204 -16.02 -5.36 -3.40
C ASP A 204 -17.30 -4.68 -2.89
N TRP A 205 -18.26 -5.47 -2.38
CA TRP A 205 -19.45 -4.95 -1.71
C TRP A 205 -19.09 -4.17 -0.44
N ALA A 206 -18.16 -4.66 0.38
CA ALA A 206 -17.67 -3.94 1.55
C ALA A 206 -17.00 -2.61 1.20
N ARG A 207 -16.24 -2.54 0.09
CA ARG A 207 -15.69 -1.27 -0.42
C ARG A 207 -16.78 -0.30 -0.85
N SER A 208 -17.79 -0.79 -1.56
CA SER A 208 -18.94 0.03 -1.95
C SER A 208 -19.70 0.53 -0.72
N TRP A 209 -19.87 -0.32 0.28
CA TRP A 209 -20.46 0.06 1.57
C TRP A 209 -19.67 1.20 2.23
N VAL A 210 -18.35 1.05 2.38
CA VAL A 210 -17.49 2.12 2.92
C VAL A 210 -17.65 3.42 2.13
N TRP A 211 -17.65 3.34 0.79
CA TRP A 211 -17.75 4.51 -0.08
C TRP A 211 -19.05 5.30 0.12
N TYR A 212 -20.18 4.60 0.30
CA TYR A 212 -21.50 5.22 0.42
C TYR A 212 -21.98 5.41 1.87
N HIS A 213 -21.19 5.00 2.87
CA HIS A 213 -21.59 5.09 4.26
C HIS A 213 -21.64 6.57 4.73
N PRO A 214 -22.73 7.03 5.38
CA PRO A 214 -22.90 8.44 5.75
C PRO A 214 -21.79 9.00 6.67
N SER A 215 -21.25 8.18 7.57
CA SER A 215 -20.19 8.59 8.51
C SER A 215 -18.76 8.23 8.08
N LEU A 216 -18.55 7.42 7.03
CA LEU A 216 -17.20 7.01 6.60
C LEU A 216 -16.79 7.84 5.38
N PHE A 217 -16.23 9.02 5.64
CA PHE A 217 -15.83 9.92 4.57
C PHE A 217 -14.55 9.42 3.87
N PRO A 218 -14.56 9.28 2.53
CA PRO A 218 -13.38 8.95 1.75
C PRO A 218 -12.22 9.91 2.02
N ARG A 219 -11.09 9.34 2.44
CA ARG A 219 -9.84 10.07 2.62
C ARG A 219 -9.11 10.20 1.29
N THR A 220 -8.12 11.09 1.24
CA THR A 220 -7.40 11.43 0.00
C THR A 220 -6.85 10.24 -0.80
N PRO A 221 -6.26 9.19 -0.20
CA PRO A 221 -5.84 8.00 -0.95
C PRO A 221 -6.97 7.30 -1.70
N GLN A 222 -8.19 7.26 -1.15
CA GLN A 222 -9.35 6.62 -1.80
C GLN A 222 -9.74 7.28 -3.12
N THR A 223 -9.49 8.58 -3.26
CA THR A 223 -9.84 9.35 -4.46
C THR A 223 -8.65 9.54 -5.40
N ARG A 224 -7.42 9.65 -4.87
CA ARG A 224 -6.21 9.89 -5.67
C ARG A 224 -5.61 8.61 -6.25
N CYS A 225 -5.63 7.51 -5.49
CA CYS A 225 -5.11 6.21 -5.89
C CYS A 225 -6.15 5.11 -5.64
N PRO A 226 -7.33 5.17 -6.30
CA PRO A 226 -8.44 4.26 -6.04
C PRO A 226 -8.08 2.80 -6.36
N GLN A 227 -7.26 2.54 -7.38
CA GLN A 227 -6.89 1.18 -7.78
C GLN A 227 -6.02 0.50 -6.71
N GLU A 228 -5.02 1.21 -6.19
CA GLU A 228 -4.16 0.74 -5.11
C GLU A 228 -4.94 0.60 -3.81
N PHE A 229 -5.84 1.55 -3.52
CA PHE A 229 -6.74 1.45 -2.38
C PHE A 229 -7.61 0.20 -2.45
N ASP A 230 -8.26 -0.05 -3.59
CA ASP A 230 -9.16 -1.19 -3.76
C ASP A 230 -8.44 -2.54 -3.62
N ARG A 231 -7.23 -2.64 -4.18
CA ARG A 231 -6.38 -3.84 -4.08
C ARG A 231 -5.95 -4.07 -2.64
N LEU A 232 -5.43 -3.05 -1.96
CA LEU A 232 -4.94 -3.20 -0.58
C LEU A 232 -6.08 -3.46 0.39
N PHE A 233 -7.23 -2.80 0.18
CA PHE A 233 -8.44 -3.07 0.93
C PHE A 233 -8.85 -4.54 0.77
N ALA A 234 -8.86 -5.10 -0.45
CA ALA A 234 -9.22 -6.51 -0.65
C ALA A 234 -8.27 -7.46 0.08
N VAL A 235 -6.95 -7.24 -0.02
CA VAL A 235 -5.94 -8.07 0.66
C VAL A 235 -6.15 -8.02 2.18
N ARG A 236 -6.29 -6.82 2.76
CA ARG A 236 -6.45 -6.66 4.20
C ARG A 236 -7.83 -7.10 4.69
N TYR A 237 -8.87 -6.94 3.88
CA TYR A 237 -10.22 -7.43 4.14
C TYR A 237 -10.21 -8.95 4.31
N ALA A 238 -9.62 -9.68 3.35
CA ALA A 238 -9.54 -11.14 3.39
C ALA A 238 -8.74 -11.64 4.62
N ARG A 239 -7.67 -10.93 5.00
CA ARG A 239 -6.89 -11.26 6.21
C ARG A 239 -7.63 -10.96 7.51
N ARG A 240 -8.39 -9.85 7.57
CA ARG A 240 -9.10 -9.43 8.78
C ARG A 240 -10.39 -10.24 9.00
N PHE A 241 -11.12 -10.56 7.93
CA PHE A 241 -12.39 -11.25 7.97
C PHE A 241 -12.28 -12.64 7.33
N THR A 242 -11.41 -13.50 7.90
CA THR A 242 -11.15 -14.85 7.37
C THR A 242 -12.40 -15.73 7.30
N VAL A 243 -13.30 -15.59 8.27
CA VAL A 243 -14.62 -16.28 8.31
C VAL A 243 -15.70 -15.49 7.56
N GLY A 244 -15.38 -14.27 7.10
CA GLY A 244 -16.30 -13.36 6.45
C GLY A 244 -16.99 -12.38 7.39
N LEU A 245 -17.46 -11.26 6.85
CA LEU A 245 -18.22 -10.24 7.58
C LEU A 245 -19.71 -10.39 7.27
N VAL A 246 -20.50 -10.79 8.27
CA VAL A 246 -21.96 -10.88 8.15
C VAL A 246 -22.60 -9.79 9.03
N PRO A 247 -23.39 -8.86 8.47
CA PRO A 247 -24.06 -7.83 9.24
C PRO A 247 -25.18 -8.42 10.11
N GLN A 248 -25.42 -7.81 11.27
CA GLN A 248 -26.53 -8.20 12.13
C GLN A 248 -27.85 -7.65 11.58
N SER A 249 -28.79 -8.56 11.29
CA SER A 249 -30.12 -8.26 10.76
C SER A 249 -31.21 -8.04 11.84
N ALA A 250 -31.00 -8.53 13.07
CA ALA A 250 -31.98 -8.43 14.14
C ALA A 250 -32.24 -6.96 14.56
N ASP A 251 -33.52 -6.64 14.82
CA ASP A 251 -34.01 -5.34 15.30
C ASP A 251 -33.64 -4.14 14.40
N ARG A 252 -33.48 -4.38 13.10
CA ARG A 252 -33.20 -3.33 12.10
C ARG A 252 -34.47 -2.88 11.39
N PRO A 253 -34.60 -1.58 11.08
CA PRO A 253 -35.73 -1.09 10.31
C PRO A 253 -35.70 -1.67 8.89
N PRO A 254 -36.84 -1.76 8.20
CA PRO A 254 -36.86 -2.23 6.82
C PRO A 254 -36.16 -1.23 5.88
N VAL A 255 -35.60 -1.73 4.79
CA VAL A 255 -35.08 -0.88 3.71
C VAL A 255 -36.22 -0.06 3.14
N ARG A 256 -36.06 1.26 3.20
CA ARG A 256 -36.96 2.24 2.61
C ARG A 256 -36.28 2.98 1.49
N PHE A 257 -37.00 3.20 0.39
CA PHE A 257 -36.52 4.01 -0.71
C PHE A 257 -37.57 5.02 -1.14
N GLY A 258 -37.14 6.27 -1.27
CA GLY A 258 -37.97 7.32 -1.86
C GLY A 258 -37.82 7.30 -3.37
N TYR A 259 -38.94 7.38 -4.08
CA TYR A 259 -38.99 7.53 -5.52
C TYR A 259 -39.82 8.77 -5.86
N ARG A 260 -39.31 9.61 -6.77
CA ARG A 260 -40.03 10.76 -7.31
C ARG A 260 -40.45 10.43 -8.74
N PRO A 261 -41.75 10.21 -9.01
CA PRO A 261 -42.23 9.95 -10.35
C PRO A 261 -42.00 11.11 -11.32
N ALA A 262 -41.85 10.79 -12.60
CA ALA A 262 -41.87 11.77 -13.67
C ALA A 262 -43.31 12.20 -14.02
N SER A 263 -44.28 11.31 -13.82
CA SER A 263 -45.71 11.57 -14.03
C SER A 263 -46.23 12.66 -13.08
N PRO A 264 -46.90 13.71 -13.60
CA PRO A 264 -47.56 14.71 -12.76
C PRO A 264 -48.82 14.16 -12.05
N GLY A 265 -49.25 12.95 -12.37
CA GLY A 265 -50.40 12.29 -11.78
C GLY A 265 -50.11 11.54 -10.48
N ILE A 266 -48.85 11.49 -10.04
CA ILE A 266 -48.37 10.68 -8.92
C ILE A 266 -47.44 11.53 -8.04
N ASP A 267 -47.72 11.58 -6.74
CA ASP A 267 -46.83 12.21 -5.76
C ASP A 267 -45.57 11.37 -5.51
N ALA A 268 -44.57 11.96 -4.86
CA ALA A 268 -43.40 11.20 -4.42
C ALA A 268 -43.84 10.06 -3.49
N VAL A 269 -43.33 8.86 -3.75
CA VAL A 269 -43.69 7.64 -3.00
C VAL A 269 -42.51 7.14 -2.19
N VAL A 270 -42.82 6.49 -1.06
CA VAL A 270 -41.85 5.71 -0.28
C VAL A 270 -42.25 4.25 -0.37
N LEU A 271 -41.31 3.43 -0.80
CA LEU A 271 -41.52 2.02 -1.01
C LEU A 271 -40.68 1.26 0.03
N ASP A 272 -41.33 0.30 0.70
CA ASP A 272 -40.79 -0.44 1.83
C ASP A 272 -40.55 -1.91 1.42
N ARG A 273 -39.39 -2.46 1.80
CA ARG A 273 -39.10 -3.90 1.72
C ARG A 273 -39.05 -4.49 3.13
N PRO A 274 -40.18 -4.92 3.71
CA PRO A 274 -40.26 -5.37 5.10
C PRO A 274 -39.43 -6.63 5.37
N ASP A 275 -39.14 -7.40 4.33
CA ASP A 275 -38.30 -8.60 4.38
C ASP A 275 -36.78 -8.30 4.35
N LEU A 276 -36.39 -7.04 4.11
CA LEU A 276 -35.00 -6.61 4.01
C LEU A 276 -34.67 -5.62 5.14
N PRO A 277 -33.86 -6.00 6.13
CA PRO A 277 -33.38 -5.10 7.19
C PRO A 277 -32.32 -4.15 6.64
N ASP A 278 -32.48 -2.85 6.87
CA ASP A 278 -31.47 -1.85 6.55
C ASP A 278 -30.30 -1.96 7.54
N VAL A 279 -29.19 -2.51 7.04
CA VAL A 279 -27.96 -2.74 7.79
C VAL A 279 -26.88 -1.71 7.47
N LEU A 280 -27.16 -0.68 6.65
CA LEU A 280 -26.14 0.26 6.18
C LEU A 280 -25.35 0.90 7.34
N GLU A 281 -26.02 1.22 8.44
CA GLU A 281 -25.44 1.88 9.62
C GLU A 281 -25.29 0.91 10.81
N GLU A 282 -25.17 -0.40 10.56
CA GLU A 282 -24.92 -1.40 11.61
C GLU A 282 -23.62 -1.07 12.38
N PRO A 283 -23.68 -0.71 13.68
CA PRO A 283 -22.55 -0.08 14.37
C PRO A 283 -21.28 -0.93 14.45
N LYS A 284 -21.40 -2.26 14.56
CA LYS A 284 -20.21 -3.13 14.63
C LYS A 284 -19.50 -3.13 13.28
N VAL A 285 -20.23 -3.33 12.19
CA VAL A 285 -19.68 -3.32 10.83
C VAL A 285 -19.14 -1.94 10.47
N THR A 286 -19.83 -0.84 10.82
CA THR A 286 -19.32 0.52 10.59
C THR A 286 -17.96 0.74 11.24
N ARG A 287 -17.79 0.32 12.50
CA ARG A 287 -16.49 0.43 13.20
C ARG A 287 -15.41 -0.44 12.56
N GLU A 288 -15.74 -1.69 12.23
CA GLU A 288 -14.81 -2.65 11.64
C GLU A 288 -14.34 -2.23 10.25
N LEU A 289 -15.26 -1.80 9.38
CA LEU A 289 -14.94 -1.31 8.05
C LEU A 289 -14.25 0.05 8.08
N GLY A 290 -14.62 0.94 9.01
CA GLY A 290 -13.94 2.21 9.24
C GLY A 290 -12.48 2.01 9.62
N ALA A 291 -12.20 1.16 10.62
CA ALA A 291 -10.84 0.83 11.03
C ALA A 291 -10.01 0.20 9.91
N LEU A 292 -10.62 -0.66 9.08
CA LEU A 292 -9.96 -1.20 7.90
C LEU A 292 -9.65 -0.11 6.86
N ALA A 293 -10.60 0.77 6.56
CA ALA A 293 -10.43 1.85 5.60
C ALA A 293 -9.35 2.86 6.05
N ASP A 294 -9.29 3.17 7.34
CA ASP A 294 -8.25 4.01 7.94
C ASP A 294 -6.88 3.34 7.84
N SER A 295 -6.77 2.05 8.20
CA SER A 295 -5.52 1.30 8.06
C SER A 295 -4.98 1.29 6.62
N VAL A 296 -5.85 1.09 5.63
CA VAL A 296 -5.49 1.13 4.19
C VAL A 296 -5.06 2.56 3.79
N THR A 297 -5.78 3.57 4.27
CA THR A 297 -5.47 4.99 4.03
C THR A 297 -4.10 5.35 4.57
N ASP A 298 -3.78 4.98 5.80
CA ASP A 298 -2.51 5.29 6.45
C ASP A 298 -1.34 4.65 5.70
N ALA A 299 -1.48 3.38 5.31
CA ALA A 299 -0.48 2.67 4.54
C ALA A 299 -0.23 3.28 3.14
N LEU A 300 -1.25 3.87 2.51
CA LEU A 300 -1.14 4.52 1.21
C LEU A 300 -0.82 6.02 1.28
N THR A 301 -0.75 6.60 2.48
CA THR A 301 -0.49 8.05 2.64
C THR A 301 0.84 8.50 2.03
N PRO A 302 1.98 7.78 2.20
CA PRO A 302 3.25 8.16 1.56
C PRO A 302 3.14 8.18 0.03
N TYR A 303 2.58 7.12 -0.57
CA TYR A 303 2.35 7.00 -2.01
C TYR A 303 1.43 8.11 -2.53
N SER A 304 0.30 8.32 -1.86
CA SER A 304 -0.69 9.34 -2.23
C SER A 304 -0.12 10.76 -2.16
N ARG A 305 0.69 11.08 -1.14
CA ARG A 305 1.36 12.38 -1.02
C ARG A 305 2.37 12.58 -2.14
N TRP A 306 3.14 11.55 -2.49
CA TRP A 306 4.11 11.63 -3.56
C TRP A 306 3.45 11.86 -4.92
N LEU A 307 2.37 11.13 -5.23
CA LEU A 307 1.60 11.34 -6.47
C LEU A 307 1.07 12.77 -6.61
N ALA A 308 0.76 13.44 -5.50
CA ALA A 308 0.33 14.84 -5.52
C ALA A 308 1.44 15.82 -5.91
N ARG A 309 2.71 15.49 -5.58
CA ARG A 309 3.88 16.33 -5.88
C ARG A 309 4.53 16.00 -7.21
N THR A 310 4.30 14.80 -7.75
CA THR A 310 4.96 14.31 -8.97
C THR A 310 3.92 13.86 -10.00
N PRO A 311 3.25 14.81 -10.69
CA PRO A 311 2.34 14.50 -11.79
C PRO A 311 3.08 13.71 -12.88
N GLY A 312 2.49 12.60 -13.35
CA GLY A 312 3.10 11.73 -14.36
C GLY A 312 4.09 10.69 -13.83
N GLY A 313 4.36 10.68 -12.51
CA GLY A 313 5.22 9.68 -11.87
C GLY A 313 4.58 8.31 -11.62
N LEU A 314 3.32 8.12 -12.01
CA LEU A 314 2.56 6.89 -11.80
C LEU A 314 3.22 5.72 -12.53
N GLY A 315 3.39 4.59 -11.84
CA GLY A 315 4.00 3.38 -12.42
C GLY A 315 5.53 3.44 -12.53
N SER A 316 6.18 4.52 -12.07
CA SER A 316 7.64 4.57 -11.93
C SER A 316 8.14 3.68 -10.78
N LEU A 317 9.42 3.33 -10.81
CA LEU A 317 10.07 2.65 -9.68
C LEU A 317 10.00 3.48 -8.38
N ALA A 318 10.17 4.80 -8.48
CA ALA A 318 10.01 5.71 -7.34
C ALA A 318 8.63 5.61 -6.69
N SER A 319 7.58 5.57 -7.50
CA SER A 319 6.22 5.39 -7.00
C SER A 319 6.00 4.01 -6.39
N THR A 320 6.59 2.97 -7.00
CA THR A 320 6.54 1.57 -6.49
C THR A 320 7.23 1.46 -5.12
N ALA A 321 8.28 2.26 -4.89
CA ALA A 321 8.98 2.38 -3.61
C ALA A 321 8.11 2.92 -2.46
N LEU A 322 6.94 3.45 -2.73
CA LEU A 322 6.07 4.00 -1.70
C LEU A 322 4.83 3.14 -1.46
N LEU A 323 4.66 2.08 -2.26
CA LEU A 323 3.58 1.13 -2.07
C LEU A 323 3.83 0.22 -0.86
N PRO A 324 2.78 -0.15 -0.11
CA PRO A 324 2.83 -1.20 0.89
C PRO A 324 3.28 -2.53 0.28
N ALA A 325 3.99 -3.36 1.06
CA ALA A 325 4.54 -4.64 0.59
C ALA A 325 3.47 -5.57 -0.01
N ASP A 326 2.24 -5.50 0.49
CA ASP A 326 1.07 -6.23 0.00
C ASP A 326 0.71 -5.93 -1.47
N LEU A 327 1.12 -4.77 -1.98
CA LEU A 327 0.84 -4.32 -3.35
C LEU A 327 2.03 -4.46 -4.31
N ILE A 328 3.20 -4.81 -3.79
CA ILE A 328 4.41 -4.89 -4.62
C ILE A 328 4.41 -6.21 -5.36
N ASP A 329 4.19 -6.13 -6.66
CA ASP A 329 4.31 -7.25 -7.57
C ASP A 329 5.70 -7.25 -8.21
N GLN A 330 6.55 -8.18 -7.76
CA GLN A 330 7.91 -8.35 -8.29
C GLN A 330 7.92 -8.98 -9.69
N GLY A 331 6.81 -9.58 -10.13
CA GLY A 331 6.68 -10.31 -11.39
C GLY A 331 6.29 -9.46 -12.60
N HIS A 332 6.02 -8.17 -12.43
CA HIS A 332 5.52 -7.30 -13.50
C HIS A 332 6.18 -5.90 -13.52
N GLY A 333 6.03 -5.20 -14.65
CA GLY A 333 6.39 -3.78 -14.78
C GLY A 333 7.89 -3.46 -14.66
N PRO A 334 8.24 -2.19 -14.37
CA PRO A 334 9.63 -1.75 -14.23
C PRO A 334 10.42 -2.46 -13.13
N LEU A 335 9.74 -2.86 -12.05
CA LEU A 335 10.38 -3.59 -10.95
C LEU A 335 10.93 -4.93 -11.43
N ARG A 336 10.14 -5.69 -12.19
CA ARG A 336 10.59 -6.97 -12.78
C ARG A 336 11.86 -6.78 -13.61
N HIS A 337 11.93 -5.72 -14.42
CA HIS A 337 13.10 -5.45 -15.27
C HIS A 337 14.34 -5.14 -14.44
N LEU A 338 14.20 -4.30 -13.41
CA LEU A 338 15.28 -4.03 -12.46
C LEU A 338 15.74 -5.32 -11.77
N LEU A 339 14.82 -6.15 -11.29
CA LEU A 339 15.16 -7.41 -10.60
C LEU A 339 15.79 -8.44 -11.52
N THR A 340 15.39 -8.48 -12.79
CA THR A 340 16.01 -9.38 -13.78
C THR A 340 17.46 -8.98 -14.02
N TRP A 341 17.71 -7.69 -14.25
CA TRP A 341 19.07 -7.14 -14.40
C TRP A 341 19.91 -7.34 -13.13
N ALA A 342 19.33 -7.08 -11.96
CA ALA A 342 20.01 -7.20 -10.68
C ALA A 342 20.41 -8.66 -10.39
N ASN A 343 19.51 -9.62 -10.62
CA ASN A 343 19.81 -11.04 -10.42
C ASN A 343 20.83 -11.56 -11.44
N ALA A 344 20.82 -11.06 -12.68
CA ALA A 344 21.84 -11.39 -13.68
C ALA A 344 23.24 -10.93 -13.27
N HIS A 345 23.37 -9.75 -12.65
CA HIS A 345 24.64 -9.27 -12.11
C HIS A 345 25.11 -10.06 -10.89
N LEU A 346 24.18 -10.51 -10.05
CA LEU A 346 24.50 -11.29 -8.86
C LEU A 346 24.98 -12.70 -9.20
N ASP A 347 24.46 -13.34 -10.26
CA ASP A 347 24.90 -14.67 -10.74
C ASP A 347 25.06 -15.70 -9.61
N ASP A 348 24.00 -15.87 -8.80
CA ASP A 348 23.95 -16.69 -7.57
C ASP A 348 24.96 -16.34 -6.46
N GLN A 349 25.73 -15.26 -6.62
CA GLN A 349 26.60 -14.72 -5.59
C GLN A 349 25.83 -13.83 -4.60
N PHE A 350 26.40 -13.68 -3.41
CA PHE A 350 25.87 -12.79 -2.38
C PHE A 350 25.89 -11.32 -2.79
N ALA A 351 26.95 -10.88 -3.48
CA ALA A 351 27.11 -9.48 -3.90
C ALA A 351 27.99 -9.34 -5.14
N ALA A 352 27.68 -8.36 -5.98
CA ALA A 352 28.38 -8.05 -7.22
C ALA A 352 28.75 -6.56 -7.27
N VAL A 353 29.92 -6.25 -7.84
CA VAL A 353 30.33 -4.87 -8.13
C VAL A 353 29.74 -4.49 -9.49
N ILE A 354 29.05 -3.36 -9.54
CA ILE A 354 28.38 -2.80 -10.71
C ILE A 354 28.83 -1.37 -10.92
N ASP A 355 28.57 -0.80 -12.10
CA ASP A 355 28.64 0.65 -12.27
C ASP A 355 27.28 1.27 -11.92
N ALA A 356 27.26 2.23 -11.00
CA ALA A 356 26.04 2.90 -10.57
C ALA A 356 25.35 3.67 -11.71
N SER A 357 26.06 4.02 -12.79
CA SER A 357 25.46 4.63 -13.99
C SER A 357 24.47 3.71 -14.69
N GLU A 358 24.57 2.38 -14.51
CA GLU A 358 23.63 1.41 -15.08
C GLU A 358 22.20 1.58 -14.53
N PHE A 359 22.04 2.16 -13.34
CA PHE A 359 20.71 2.47 -12.80
C PHE A 359 19.93 3.49 -13.64
N SER A 360 20.60 4.26 -14.51
CA SER A 360 19.95 5.18 -15.44
C SER A 360 19.00 4.50 -16.43
N ALA A 361 19.20 3.20 -16.71
CA ALA A 361 18.28 2.40 -17.54
C ALA A 361 16.91 2.18 -16.88
N PHE A 362 16.83 2.32 -15.55
CA PHE A 362 15.64 2.08 -14.75
C PHE A 362 15.09 3.36 -14.09
N TRP A 363 15.96 4.35 -13.89
CA TRP A 363 15.68 5.55 -13.13
C TRP A 363 16.11 6.79 -13.90
N SER A 364 15.15 7.65 -14.24
CA SER A 364 15.46 8.96 -14.83
C SER A 364 15.88 9.91 -13.72
N THR A 365 17.17 10.25 -13.68
CA THR A 365 17.70 11.25 -12.75
C THR A 365 17.55 12.66 -13.33
N ALA A 366 17.30 13.65 -12.47
CA ALA A 366 17.32 15.05 -12.90
C ALA A 366 18.73 15.53 -13.29
N ASP A 367 19.77 14.98 -12.66
CA ASP A 367 21.17 15.26 -12.90
C ASP A 367 21.86 14.01 -13.49
N PRO A 368 22.45 14.07 -14.70
CA PRO A 368 23.22 12.96 -15.27
C PRO A 368 24.50 12.61 -14.49
N ALA A 369 25.03 13.55 -13.68
CA ALA A 369 26.28 13.36 -12.95
C ALA A 369 26.11 12.61 -11.62
N ARG A 370 24.90 12.58 -11.03
CA ARG A 370 24.60 11.86 -9.79
C ARG A 370 23.10 11.80 -9.52
N MET A 371 22.68 10.80 -8.76
CA MET A 371 21.35 10.81 -8.13
C MET A 371 21.30 11.87 -7.03
N SER A 372 20.16 12.55 -6.90
CA SER A 372 19.84 13.28 -5.68
C SER A 372 19.71 12.32 -4.50
N ARG A 373 19.75 12.86 -3.27
CA ARG A 373 19.60 12.06 -2.05
C ARG A 373 18.25 11.33 -2.01
N ASP A 374 17.18 12.03 -2.38
CA ASP A 374 15.82 11.49 -2.40
C ASP A 374 15.65 10.36 -3.44
N GLU A 375 16.27 10.51 -4.62
CA GLU A 375 16.25 9.49 -5.67
C GLU A 375 17.04 8.24 -5.24
N ALA A 376 18.24 8.43 -4.68
CA ALA A 376 19.07 7.33 -4.17
C ALA A 376 18.38 6.59 -3.01
N GLU A 377 17.73 7.32 -2.10
CA GLU A 377 16.93 6.75 -1.01
C GLU A 377 15.76 5.92 -1.55
N SER A 378 15.03 6.46 -2.52
CA SER A 378 13.88 5.78 -3.13
C SER A 378 14.31 4.50 -3.87
N LEU A 379 15.41 4.54 -4.63
CA LEU A 379 15.97 3.35 -5.28
C LEU A 379 16.37 2.29 -4.24
N ALA A 380 17.09 2.68 -3.20
CA ALA A 380 17.53 1.77 -2.15
C ALA A 380 16.34 1.16 -1.38
N LEU A 381 15.23 1.89 -1.28
CA LEU A 381 13.99 1.41 -0.68
C LEU A 381 13.25 0.40 -1.58
N VAL A 382 13.22 0.61 -2.91
CA VAL A 382 12.67 -0.39 -3.85
C VAL A 382 13.46 -1.69 -3.78
N LEU A 383 14.78 -1.60 -3.86
CA LEU A 383 15.67 -2.76 -3.78
C LEU A 383 15.46 -3.51 -2.47
N HIS A 384 15.40 -2.78 -1.34
CA HIS A 384 15.19 -3.38 -0.02
C HIS A 384 13.93 -4.21 0.05
N ARG A 385 12.81 -3.72 -0.48
CA ARG A 385 11.53 -4.47 -0.52
C ARG A 385 11.54 -5.68 -1.45
N ALA A 386 12.50 -5.72 -2.38
CA ALA A 386 12.75 -6.90 -3.20
C ALA A 386 13.80 -7.85 -2.59
N GLY A 387 14.27 -7.59 -1.37
CA GLY A 387 15.32 -8.38 -0.72
C GLY A 387 16.72 -8.13 -1.29
N LEU A 388 16.95 -6.95 -1.86
CA LEU A 388 18.25 -6.52 -2.39
C LEU A 388 18.72 -5.25 -1.68
N GLY A 389 20.03 -5.07 -1.56
CA GLY A 389 20.66 -3.86 -1.06
C GLY A 389 21.65 -3.31 -2.06
N VAL A 390 21.97 -2.02 -1.93
CA VAL A 390 23.04 -1.36 -2.68
C VAL A 390 23.92 -0.57 -1.73
N GLU A 391 25.24 -0.58 -1.94
CA GLU A 391 26.18 0.33 -1.30
C GLU A 391 26.93 1.14 -2.38
N PRO A 392 27.14 2.46 -2.20
CA PRO A 392 26.80 3.24 -1.01
C PRO A 392 25.29 3.51 -0.85
N ASP A 393 24.78 3.38 0.38
CA ASP A 393 23.38 3.69 0.72
C ASP A 393 23.28 4.98 1.55
N VAL A 394 22.53 5.98 1.06
CA VAL A 394 22.34 7.28 1.73
C VAL A 394 21.64 7.17 3.08
N ARG A 395 20.77 6.15 3.25
CA ARG A 395 20.07 5.90 4.53
C ARG A 395 21.02 5.40 5.60
N PHE A 396 22.08 4.71 5.17
CA PHE A 396 23.12 4.13 6.02
C PHE A 396 24.41 4.99 6.01
N GLY A 397 24.27 6.30 5.79
CA GLY A 397 25.36 7.26 5.89
C GLY A 397 26.43 7.16 4.79
N GLY A 398 26.08 6.59 3.63
CA GLY A 398 26.86 6.66 2.39
C GLY A 398 26.55 7.92 1.56
N PRO A 399 27.40 8.27 0.58
CA PRO A 399 27.06 9.30 -0.41
C PRO A 399 25.90 8.84 -1.32
N ALA A 400 25.26 9.80 -2.00
CA ALA A 400 24.33 9.47 -3.09
C ALA A 400 25.07 8.80 -4.24
N LEU A 401 24.38 7.90 -4.96
CA LEU A 401 24.94 7.18 -6.08
C LEU A 401 25.34 8.14 -7.20
N ALA A 402 26.55 7.96 -7.73
CA ALA A 402 27.11 8.67 -8.86
C ALA A 402 27.82 7.65 -9.77
N PRO A 403 28.00 7.93 -11.07
CA PRO A 403 28.71 7.04 -11.99
C PRO A 403 30.04 6.56 -11.39
N GLY A 404 30.27 5.24 -11.43
CA GLY A 404 31.37 4.59 -10.72
C GLY A 404 30.94 3.38 -9.89
N PRO A 405 31.84 2.78 -9.10
CA PRO A 405 31.59 1.50 -8.46
C PRO A 405 30.49 1.61 -7.40
N ALA A 406 29.53 0.69 -7.49
CA ALA A 406 28.56 0.37 -6.45
C ALA A 406 28.52 -1.15 -6.24
N VAL A 407 27.99 -1.59 -5.10
CA VAL A 407 27.85 -3.01 -4.78
C VAL A 407 26.40 -3.34 -4.57
N LEU A 408 25.86 -4.18 -5.44
CA LEU A 408 24.55 -4.79 -5.30
C LEU A 408 24.70 -6.08 -4.47
N PHE A 409 23.79 -6.34 -3.52
CA PHE A 409 23.87 -7.52 -2.67
C PHE A 409 22.49 -8.06 -2.25
N ARG A 410 22.43 -9.32 -1.84
CA ARG A 410 21.20 -9.95 -1.33
C ARG A 410 21.01 -9.64 0.15
N LEU A 411 19.79 -9.29 0.54
CA LEU A 411 19.37 -9.17 1.94
C LEU A 411 18.76 -10.49 2.39
N ASP A 412 18.97 -10.84 3.66
CA ASP A 412 18.36 -12.02 4.24
C ASP A 412 16.85 -11.81 4.42
N GLN A 413 16.04 -12.51 3.62
CA GLN A 413 14.59 -12.28 3.48
C GLN A 413 13.77 -12.81 4.66
N LEU A 414 14.35 -13.67 5.52
CA LEU A 414 13.64 -14.32 6.62
C LEU A 414 13.53 -13.48 7.89
N ALA A 415 14.41 -12.49 8.07
CA ALA A 415 14.50 -11.74 9.32
C ALA A 415 13.61 -10.50 9.37
N ASP A 416 13.37 -9.80 8.25
CA ASP A 416 12.80 -8.45 8.35
C ASP A 416 12.21 -7.91 7.02
N ARG A 417 10.90 -8.13 6.82
CA ARG A 417 10.13 -7.30 5.87
C ARG A 417 9.74 -5.94 6.46
N ASP A 418 9.84 -5.81 7.80
CA ASP A 418 9.44 -4.63 8.58
C ASP A 418 10.59 -4.03 9.42
N ALA A 419 11.86 -4.45 9.23
CA ALA A 419 13.00 -3.79 9.86
C ALA A 419 12.95 -2.30 9.57
N ALA A 420 13.24 -1.50 10.60
CA ALA A 420 13.56 -0.10 10.39
C ALA A 420 14.65 0.01 9.29
N CYS A 421 14.35 0.75 8.22
CA CYS A 421 15.31 1.09 7.15
C CYS A 421 16.40 2.07 7.63
N SER A 422 16.68 2.10 8.93
CA SER A 422 17.54 3.06 9.61
C SER A 422 18.71 2.34 10.26
N PRO A 423 19.93 2.91 10.21
CA PRO A 423 21.10 2.31 10.81
C PRO A 423 21.01 2.31 12.34
N SER A 424 21.42 1.21 12.99
CA SER A 424 21.62 1.24 14.45
C SER A 424 22.83 2.11 14.82
N PRO A 425 22.91 2.60 16.07
CA PRO A 425 24.10 3.27 16.58
C PRO A 425 25.38 2.42 16.42
N GLY A 426 25.27 1.11 16.69
CA GLY A 426 26.37 0.15 16.52
C GLY A 426 26.84 0.05 15.07
N TYR A 427 25.92 0.06 14.10
CA TYR A 427 26.27 0.08 12.68
C TYR A 427 27.01 1.36 12.28
N LEU A 428 26.58 2.54 12.74
CA LEU A 428 27.27 3.79 12.42
C LEU A 428 28.73 3.78 12.92
N ALA A 429 28.98 3.28 14.13
CA ALA A 429 30.33 3.10 14.66
C ALA A 429 31.13 2.10 13.79
N ALA A 430 30.53 0.96 13.45
CA ALA A 430 31.15 -0.07 12.61
C ALA A 430 31.56 0.47 11.23
N THR A 431 30.77 1.34 10.59
CA THR A 431 31.14 1.93 9.29
C THR A 431 32.42 2.76 9.32
N THR A 432 32.69 3.43 10.45
CA THR A 432 33.89 4.28 10.61
C THR A 432 35.13 3.40 10.76
N LEU A 433 35.05 2.36 11.61
CA LEU A 433 36.12 1.38 11.78
C LEU A 433 36.38 0.60 10.49
N LEU A 434 35.32 0.22 9.79
CA LEU A 434 35.40 -0.48 8.51
C LEU A 434 36.14 0.35 7.45
N GLN A 435 35.91 1.67 7.42
CA GLN A 435 36.58 2.55 6.47
C GLN A 435 38.09 2.67 6.76
N LEU A 436 38.49 2.74 8.03
CA LEU A 436 39.91 2.69 8.42
C LEU A 436 40.56 1.35 8.07
N ALA A 437 39.88 0.24 8.36
CA ALA A 437 40.34 -1.09 8.00
C ALA A 437 40.49 -1.26 6.48
N ALA A 438 39.53 -0.75 5.69
CA ALA A 438 39.59 -0.79 4.23
C ALA A 438 40.80 -0.04 3.66
N ILE A 439 41.15 1.13 4.23
CA ILE A 439 42.36 1.89 3.83
C ILE A 439 43.63 1.05 4.06
N ILE A 440 43.72 0.36 5.19
CA ILE A 440 44.88 -0.47 5.53
C ILE A 440 44.96 -1.68 4.60
N VAL A 441 43.84 -2.37 4.37
CA VAL A 441 43.77 -3.52 3.46
C VAL A 441 44.10 -3.11 2.01
N ALA A 442 43.63 -1.95 1.57
CA ALA A 442 43.95 -1.42 0.24
C ALA A 442 45.44 -1.08 0.10
N ALA A 443 46.09 -0.56 1.14
CA ALA A 443 47.52 -0.25 1.14
C ALA A 443 48.42 -1.49 1.16
N ALA A 444 47.94 -2.59 1.77
CA ALA A 444 48.63 -3.87 1.80
C ALA A 444 48.67 -4.60 0.43
N ARG A 445 47.91 -4.11 -0.56
CA ARG A 445 47.96 -4.65 -1.93
C ARG A 445 49.14 -4.03 -2.68
N PRO A 446 50.17 -4.81 -3.07
CA PRO A 446 51.14 -4.32 -4.03
C PRO A 446 50.42 -3.97 -5.34
N GLY A 447 50.79 -2.84 -5.94
CA GLY A 447 50.23 -2.39 -7.22
C GLY A 447 50.28 -3.54 -8.23
N ILE A 448 49.10 -4.00 -8.66
CA ILE A 448 48.98 -5.04 -9.68
C ILE A 448 49.49 -4.42 -10.99
N THR A 449 50.76 -4.64 -11.30
CA THR A 449 51.23 -4.57 -12.68
C THR A 449 50.69 -5.81 -13.41
N PRO A 450 50.34 -5.73 -14.71
CA PRO A 450 49.64 -6.81 -15.42
C PRO A 450 50.42 -8.14 -15.55
N ALA A 451 51.65 -8.22 -15.02
CA ALA A 451 52.60 -9.28 -15.33
C ALA A 451 52.84 -10.31 -14.19
N SER A 452 52.24 -10.17 -13.00
CA SER A 452 52.38 -11.18 -11.94
C SER A 452 51.03 -11.72 -11.50
N ARG A 453 50.63 -12.84 -12.10
CA ARG A 453 49.37 -13.56 -11.83
C ARG A 453 49.60 -14.96 -11.25
N ILE A 454 50.70 -15.18 -10.52
CA ILE A 454 51.02 -16.50 -9.95
C ILE A 454 51.37 -16.36 -8.46
N GLY A 455 50.34 -16.44 -7.64
CA GLY A 455 50.41 -16.54 -6.18
C GLY A 455 49.02 -16.35 -5.58
N PRO A 456 48.54 -17.22 -4.68
CA PRO A 456 47.27 -17.01 -3.99
C PRO A 456 47.45 -15.87 -2.99
N GLY A 457 47.15 -14.65 -3.40
CA GLY A 457 46.97 -13.55 -2.44
C GLY A 457 45.83 -13.87 -1.48
N PRO A 458 45.82 -13.30 -0.26
CA PRO A 458 44.74 -13.54 0.70
C PRO A 458 43.39 -13.27 0.04
N ASN A 459 42.49 -14.24 0.13
CA ASN A 459 41.16 -14.15 -0.46
C ASN A 459 40.45 -12.94 0.14
N VAL A 460 40.05 -11.98 -0.69
CA VAL A 460 39.33 -10.76 -0.25
C VAL A 460 38.11 -11.11 0.60
N ALA A 461 37.49 -12.27 0.32
CA ALA A 461 36.38 -12.79 1.10
C ALA A 461 36.78 -13.19 2.53
N GLU A 462 37.96 -13.78 2.72
CA GLU A 462 38.46 -14.18 4.05
C GLU A 462 38.84 -12.97 4.89
N THR A 463 39.56 -12.01 4.32
CA THR A 463 39.89 -10.74 5.00
C THR A 463 38.62 -9.97 5.36
N ALA A 464 37.64 -9.93 4.46
CA ALA A 464 36.35 -9.33 4.75
C ALA A 464 35.62 -10.04 5.89
N ASN A 465 35.56 -11.36 5.88
CA ASN A 465 34.89 -12.13 6.93
C ASN A 465 35.53 -11.92 8.31
N THR A 466 36.86 -11.86 8.39
CA THR A 466 37.59 -11.56 9.63
C THR A 466 37.23 -10.18 10.18
N ILE A 467 37.24 -9.15 9.32
CA ILE A 467 36.90 -7.77 9.72
C ILE A 467 35.47 -7.69 10.24
N ILE A 468 34.51 -8.27 9.51
CA ILE A 468 33.09 -8.22 9.87
C ILE A 468 32.84 -9.03 11.16
N THR A 469 33.51 -10.16 11.34
CA THR A 469 33.40 -10.97 12.56
C THR A 469 33.96 -10.23 13.77
N ALA A 470 35.11 -9.58 13.62
CA ALA A 470 35.70 -8.76 14.68
C ALA A 470 34.81 -7.57 15.06
N LEU A 471 34.19 -6.90 14.08
CA LEU A 471 33.23 -5.82 14.35
C LEU A 471 31.99 -6.32 15.09
N ALA A 472 31.47 -7.50 14.71
CA ALA A 472 30.29 -8.10 15.34
C ALA A 472 30.55 -8.63 16.76
N ALA A 473 31.81 -8.85 17.15
CA ALA A 473 32.17 -9.23 18.50
C ALA A 473 32.12 -8.04 19.48
N GLU A 474 32.44 -6.85 19.00
CA GLU A 474 32.57 -5.63 19.82
C GLU A 474 31.33 -4.73 19.76
N LEU A 475 30.51 -4.84 18.69
CA LEU A 475 29.35 -3.99 18.45
C LEU A 475 28.08 -4.84 18.26
N PRO A 476 26.93 -4.44 18.84
CA PRO A 476 25.67 -5.10 18.57
C PRO A 476 25.24 -4.83 17.13
N LEU A 477 25.36 -5.84 16.26
CA LEU A 477 25.03 -5.77 14.84
C LEU A 477 24.01 -6.87 14.46
N SER A 478 22.97 -6.48 13.73
CA SER A 478 22.02 -7.43 13.15
C SER A 478 22.64 -8.26 12.00
N VAL A 479 21.97 -9.34 11.58
CA VAL A 479 22.37 -10.14 10.40
C VAL A 479 22.40 -9.27 9.14
N THR A 480 21.39 -8.42 8.97
CA THR A 480 21.24 -7.50 7.83
C THR A 480 22.36 -6.46 7.80
N GLU A 481 22.70 -5.89 8.95
CA GLU A 481 23.79 -4.92 9.07
C GLU A 481 25.16 -5.55 8.77
N ARG A 482 25.42 -6.79 9.21
CA ARG A 482 26.64 -7.52 8.86
C ARG A 482 26.76 -7.78 7.36
N SER A 483 25.65 -8.19 6.74
CA SER A 483 25.54 -8.38 5.28
C SER A 483 25.86 -7.08 4.54
N ARG A 484 25.30 -5.96 5.01
CA ARG A 484 25.53 -4.62 4.46
C ARG A 484 26.98 -4.14 4.65
N LEU A 485 27.58 -4.33 5.83
CA LEU A 485 28.99 -3.98 6.05
C LEU A 485 29.92 -4.78 5.13
N THR A 486 29.59 -6.05 4.87
CA THR A 486 30.33 -6.86 3.90
C THR A 486 30.28 -6.25 2.50
N ALA A 487 29.09 -5.86 2.03
CA ALA A 487 28.92 -5.18 0.75
C ALA A 487 29.64 -3.82 0.72
N ARG A 488 29.58 -3.05 1.80
CA ARG A 488 30.25 -1.75 1.94
C ARG A 488 31.77 -1.89 1.89
N LEU A 489 32.34 -2.93 2.49
CA LEU A 489 33.77 -3.21 2.40
C LEU A 489 34.18 -3.52 0.95
N ARG A 490 33.39 -4.32 0.24
CA ARG A 490 33.63 -4.58 -1.19
C ARG A 490 33.60 -3.30 -2.01
N TRP A 491 32.67 -2.40 -1.71
CA TRP A 491 32.58 -1.08 -2.35
C TRP A 491 33.82 -0.23 -2.06
N LEU A 492 34.25 -0.12 -0.79
CA LEU A 492 35.42 0.65 -0.39
C LEU A 492 36.73 0.15 -1.00
N LEU A 493 36.81 -1.15 -1.31
CA LEU A 493 37.97 -1.78 -1.94
C LEU A 493 37.90 -1.80 -3.48
N ALA A 494 36.79 -1.32 -4.08
CA ALA A 494 36.62 -1.30 -5.52
C ALA A 494 37.47 -0.19 -6.18
N PRO A 495 38.09 -0.45 -7.35
CA PRO A 495 38.82 0.57 -8.09
C PRO A 495 37.93 1.78 -8.41
N GLY A 496 38.38 2.99 -8.07
CA GLY A 496 37.63 4.23 -8.34
C GLY A 496 36.63 4.64 -7.25
N ALA A 497 36.49 3.87 -6.15
CA ALA A 497 35.67 4.28 -5.02
C ALA A 497 36.31 5.49 -4.30
N ALA A 498 35.57 6.58 -4.14
CA ALA A 498 36.01 7.73 -3.36
C ALA A 498 35.70 7.50 -1.87
N PRO A 499 36.71 7.39 -0.98
CA PRO A 499 36.45 7.25 0.45
C PRO A 499 35.78 8.53 0.97
N ALA A 500 34.74 8.37 1.81
CA ALA A 500 34.07 9.49 2.45
C ALA A 500 35.04 10.29 3.35
N ARG A 501 34.81 11.60 3.53
CA ARG A 501 35.62 12.43 4.44
C ARG A 501 35.46 11.94 5.88
N LEU A 502 36.53 11.35 6.41
CA LEU A 502 36.54 10.69 7.72
C LEU A 502 36.81 11.68 8.87
N ASP A 503 37.33 12.85 8.56
CA ASP A 503 37.88 13.84 9.49
C ASP A 503 36.84 14.33 10.52
N ARG A 504 35.59 14.56 10.09
CA ARG A 504 34.50 15.01 10.98
C ARG A 504 34.04 13.91 11.95
N ARG A 505 33.99 12.66 11.49
CA ARG A 505 33.55 11.51 12.30
C ARG A 505 34.61 11.13 13.33
N ILE A 506 35.88 11.14 12.95
CA ILE A 506 36.98 10.86 13.88
C ILE A 506 37.10 11.94 14.96
N SER A 507 36.88 13.21 14.59
CA SER A 507 36.96 14.33 15.54
C SER A 507 35.92 14.22 16.67
N ALA A 508 34.79 13.56 16.43
CA ALA A 508 33.73 13.33 17.41
C ALA A 508 34.02 12.17 18.40
N LEU A 509 35.03 11.34 18.13
CA LEU A 509 35.38 10.20 18.99
C LEU A 509 36.08 10.65 20.28
N THR A 510 35.71 10.04 21.40
CA THR A 510 36.39 10.18 22.70
C THR A 510 37.78 9.52 22.68
N ALA A 511 38.62 9.83 23.68
CA ALA A 511 39.94 9.22 23.81
C ALA A 511 39.87 7.68 23.95
N THR A 512 38.89 7.17 24.68
CA THR A 512 38.67 5.73 24.88
C THR A 512 38.26 5.03 23.57
N GLU A 513 37.37 5.64 22.79
CA GLU A 513 36.92 5.09 21.50
C GLU A 513 38.04 5.11 20.46
N ARG A 514 38.88 6.16 20.45
CA ARG A 514 40.08 6.21 19.60
C ARG A 514 41.04 5.07 19.95
N GLU A 515 41.30 4.83 21.24
CA GLU A 515 42.15 3.73 21.69
C GLU A 515 41.60 2.35 21.29
N ALA A 516 40.30 2.11 21.51
CA ALA A 516 39.64 0.88 21.07
C ALA A 516 39.71 0.69 19.55
N ALA A 517 39.50 1.76 18.77
CA ALA A 517 39.67 1.75 17.32
C ALA A 517 41.10 1.38 16.92
N GLY A 518 42.11 1.93 17.61
CA GLY A 518 43.51 1.59 17.39
C GLY A 518 43.79 0.10 17.61
N HIS A 519 43.31 -0.47 18.72
CA HIS A 519 43.48 -1.91 19.02
C HIS A 519 42.78 -2.79 17.98
N PHE A 520 41.58 -2.41 17.56
CA PHE A 520 40.85 -3.10 16.51
C PHE A 520 41.63 -3.14 15.18
N LEU A 521 42.20 -2.00 14.76
CA LEU A 521 42.99 -1.94 13.51
C LEU A 521 44.24 -2.80 13.58
N ILE A 522 44.89 -2.88 14.75
CA ILE A 522 46.01 -3.79 14.98
C ILE A 522 45.57 -5.24 14.85
N ALA A 523 44.46 -5.62 15.49
CA ALA A 523 43.95 -7.00 15.46
C ALA A 523 43.57 -7.46 14.05
N VAL A 524 42.92 -6.59 13.26
CA VAL A 524 42.54 -6.87 11.87
C VAL A 524 43.75 -6.95 10.93
N SER A 525 44.82 -6.22 11.23
CA SER A 525 46.01 -6.15 10.37
C SER A 525 47.10 -7.15 10.74
N ALA A 526 46.96 -7.82 11.89
CA ALA A 526 47.91 -8.80 12.37
C ALA A 526 47.81 -10.09 11.55
N GLY A 527 48.94 -10.54 11.01
CA GLY A 527 49.06 -11.75 10.22
C GLY A 527 50.51 -12.25 10.24
N PRO A 528 50.78 -13.47 9.75
CA PRO A 528 52.12 -14.06 9.77
C PRO A 528 53.16 -13.25 8.97
N ASP A 529 52.72 -12.53 7.92
CA ASP A 529 53.56 -11.67 7.09
C ASP A 529 52.92 -10.28 6.95
N ILE A 530 53.44 -9.28 7.69
CA ILE A 530 52.94 -7.90 7.63
C ILE A 530 53.84 -7.07 6.70
N ALA A 531 53.26 -6.56 5.61
CA ALA A 531 53.98 -5.72 4.66
C ALA A 531 54.33 -4.33 5.26
N PRO A 532 55.48 -3.72 4.90
CA PRO A 532 55.85 -2.37 5.33
C PRO A 532 54.80 -1.31 5.00
N GLU A 533 54.09 -1.48 3.88
CA GLU A 533 52.99 -0.63 3.43
C GLU A 533 51.80 -0.67 4.40
N THR A 534 51.49 -1.86 4.96
CA THR A 534 50.48 -2.05 6.01
C THR A 534 50.85 -1.31 7.29
N VAL A 535 52.12 -1.39 7.70
CA VAL A 535 52.63 -0.66 8.88
C VAL A 535 52.57 0.86 8.66
N SER A 536 52.90 1.33 7.46
CA SER A 536 52.79 2.74 7.07
C SER A 536 51.34 3.23 7.08
N ALA A 537 50.41 2.41 6.59
CA ALA A 537 48.99 2.69 6.60
C ALA A 537 48.41 2.73 8.03
N LEU A 538 48.77 1.77 8.88
CA LEU A 538 48.44 1.76 10.31
C LEU A 538 48.98 3.02 11.01
N THR A 539 50.23 3.39 10.73
CA THR A 539 50.85 4.60 11.26
C THR A 539 50.12 5.88 10.84
N ARG A 540 49.57 5.91 9.62
CA ARG A 540 48.72 7.01 9.15
C ARG A 540 47.35 7.00 9.84
N ALA A 541 46.74 5.84 9.99
CA ALA A 541 45.46 5.68 10.69
C ALA A 541 45.56 6.10 12.16
N TYR A 542 46.64 5.75 12.87
CA TYR A 542 46.90 6.18 14.25
C TYR A 542 47.02 7.70 14.36
N ARG A 543 47.73 8.34 13.41
CA ARG A 543 47.80 9.81 13.35
C ARG A 543 46.44 10.45 13.12
N LEU A 544 45.62 9.88 12.23
CA LEU A 544 44.25 10.36 11.99
C LEU A 544 43.38 10.23 13.25
N LEU A 545 43.51 9.13 14.00
CA LEU A 545 42.83 8.92 15.28
C LEU A 545 43.38 9.80 16.43
N GLY A 546 44.50 10.49 16.24
CA GLY A 546 45.18 11.25 17.29
C GLY A 546 45.86 10.37 18.35
N LEU A 547 46.25 9.14 17.98
CA LEU A 547 47.01 8.21 18.81
C LEU A 547 48.51 8.31 18.54
N ASP A 548 49.33 7.89 19.52
CA ASP A 548 50.78 7.81 19.34
C ASP A 548 51.16 6.73 18.32
N SER A 549 51.73 7.18 17.19
CA SER A 549 52.24 6.31 16.12
C SER A 549 53.35 5.36 16.55
N GLY A 550 54.11 5.69 17.62
CA GLY A 550 55.16 4.82 18.16
C GLY A 550 54.63 3.51 18.75
N LEU A 551 53.33 3.45 19.04
CA LEU A 551 52.68 2.27 19.60
C LEU A 551 52.39 1.19 18.55
N VAL A 552 52.40 1.50 17.26
CA VAL A 552 52.00 0.56 16.19
C VAL A 552 52.89 -0.69 16.20
N CYS A 553 54.21 -0.54 16.11
CA CYS A 553 55.14 -1.67 16.10
C CYS A 553 55.07 -2.49 17.39
N ARG A 554 54.97 -1.83 18.56
CA ARG A 554 54.86 -2.50 19.86
C ARG A 554 53.56 -3.30 19.98
N ARG A 555 52.44 -2.75 19.50
CA ARG A 555 51.12 -3.40 19.55
C ARG A 555 51.02 -4.56 18.55
N LEU A 556 51.55 -4.42 17.35
CA LEU A 556 51.67 -5.52 16.38
C LEU A 556 52.48 -6.69 16.98
N HIS A 557 53.66 -6.41 17.51
CA HIS A 557 54.51 -7.44 18.10
C HIS A 557 53.86 -8.11 19.32
N ARG A 558 53.19 -7.33 20.18
CA ARG A 558 52.42 -7.88 21.31
C ARG A 558 51.29 -8.79 20.85
N HIS A 559 50.60 -8.44 19.76
CA HIS A 559 49.50 -9.24 19.21
C HIS A 559 50.01 -10.55 18.60
N GLU A 560 51.16 -10.55 17.93
CA GLU A 560 51.82 -11.78 17.42
C GLU A 560 52.26 -12.71 18.56
N VAL A 561 52.88 -12.16 19.61
CA VAL A 561 53.40 -12.96 20.74
C VAL A 561 52.29 -13.49 21.64
N ALA A 562 51.16 -12.80 21.76
CA ALA A 562 50.04 -13.21 22.61
C ALA A 562 49.17 -14.33 22.02
N GLY A 563 49.26 -14.59 20.71
CA GLY A 563 48.41 -15.55 20.00
C GLY A 563 46.94 -15.10 19.90
N ALA A 564 46.32 -15.25 18.74
CA ALA A 564 44.92 -14.92 18.51
C ALA A 564 44.00 -15.79 19.38
N GLY A 565 43.57 -15.31 20.55
CA GLY A 565 42.65 -16.10 21.38
C GLY A 565 42.33 -15.71 22.81
N ARG A 566 42.62 -14.51 23.33
CA ARG A 566 42.07 -14.10 24.64
C ARG A 566 41.58 -12.65 24.68
N PRO A 567 40.37 -12.39 25.23
CA PRO A 567 39.95 -11.05 25.59
C PRO A 567 40.88 -10.50 26.67
N TRP A 568 41.32 -9.27 26.43
CA TRP A 568 41.97 -8.33 27.34
C TRP A 568 41.85 -8.67 28.84
N ALA A 569 42.91 -9.21 29.43
CA ALA A 569 43.12 -9.20 30.87
C ALA A 569 44.50 -8.60 31.16
N GLN A 570 44.52 -7.63 32.06
CA GLN A 570 45.70 -6.95 32.57
C GLN A 570 46.68 -7.95 33.20
N ALA A 571 47.96 -7.85 32.86
CA ALA A 571 49.08 -7.85 33.80
C ALA A 571 50.41 -7.65 33.04
N GLU A 572 51.19 -6.66 33.48
CA GLU A 572 52.58 -6.46 33.11
C GLU A 572 53.44 -7.52 33.82
N GLU A 573 54.16 -8.37 33.08
CA GLU A 573 55.42 -8.95 33.58
C GLU A 573 56.44 -9.11 32.43
N PRO A 574 57.74 -8.86 32.67
CA PRO A 574 58.78 -8.95 31.64
C PRO A 574 59.13 -10.40 31.28
N VAL A 575 59.40 -10.64 30.00
CA VAL A 575 59.80 -11.95 29.47
C VAL A 575 61.25 -12.27 29.85
N VAL A 576 61.46 -13.41 30.50
CA VAL A 576 62.80 -13.91 30.91
C VAL A 576 63.56 -14.45 29.69
N VAL A 577 64.60 -13.72 29.25
CA VAL A 577 65.41 -14.04 28.05
C VAL A 577 66.43 -15.17 28.29
N ARG A 578 66.70 -15.57 29.54
CA ARG A 578 67.57 -16.72 29.85
C ARG A 578 67.24 -17.36 31.19
N ARG A 579 66.85 -18.63 31.20
CA ARG A 579 66.71 -19.43 32.44
C ARG A 579 68.09 -19.77 33.01
N ALA A 580 68.27 -19.59 34.31
CA ALA A 580 69.51 -19.93 35.02
C ALA A 580 69.77 -21.45 34.95
N ARG A 581 71.02 -21.85 34.67
CA ARG A 581 71.49 -23.24 34.82
C ARG A 581 72.12 -23.39 36.21
N PRO A 582 71.92 -24.52 36.92
CA PRO A 582 72.50 -24.72 38.24
C PRO A 582 74.01 -24.93 38.13
N GLY A 583 74.78 -24.00 38.70
CA GLY A 583 76.18 -24.19 39.08
C GLY A 583 76.28 -24.56 40.57
N ARG A 584 77.40 -25.17 40.96
CA ARG A 584 77.67 -25.81 42.27
C ARG A 584 77.33 -24.96 43.52
N PRO A 585 76.98 -25.59 44.65
CA PRO A 585 76.44 -24.92 45.83
C PRO A 585 77.54 -24.16 46.59
N GLY A 586 77.26 -22.90 46.93
CA GLY A 586 78.11 -22.08 47.78
C GLY A 586 77.29 -21.10 48.62
N LEU A 587 77.43 -21.25 49.94
CA LEU A 587 76.98 -20.41 51.06
C LEU A 587 75.47 -20.30 51.33
N ALA A 588 75.09 -20.85 52.48
CA ALA A 588 73.77 -20.70 53.10
C ALA A 588 73.61 -19.29 53.68
N LEU A 589 72.51 -18.62 53.32
CA LEU A 589 72.05 -17.40 53.97
C LEU A 589 71.34 -17.74 55.30
N PRO A 590 71.45 -16.89 56.34
CA PRO A 590 70.87 -17.17 57.64
C PRO A 590 69.33 -17.17 57.59
N ARG A 591 68.72 -18.16 58.25
CA ARG A 591 67.27 -18.26 58.45
C ARG A 591 66.80 -17.21 59.46
N ILE A 592 65.77 -16.45 59.08
CA ILE A 592 64.98 -15.62 60.01
C ILE A 592 63.97 -16.54 60.73
N PRO A 593 63.75 -16.41 62.05
CA PRO A 593 62.80 -17.24 62.80
C PRO A 593 61.34 -16.88 62.46
N PRO A 594 60.38 -17.80 62.68
CA PRO A 594 58.97 -17.56 62.41
C PRO A 594 58.31 -16.82 63.57
N GLU A 595 57.63 -15.71 63.28
CA GLU A 595 56.68 -15.10 64.22
C GLU A 595 55.24 -15.43 63.79
N GLU A 596 54.67 -16.32 64.59
CA GLU A 596 53.33 -16.35 65.18
C GLU A 596 52.11 -15.81 64.39
N THR A 597 51.17 -16.74 64.24
CA THR A 597 49.76 -16.58 63.87
C THR A 597 48.93 -15.86 64.94
N THR A 598 48.17 -14.83 64.55
CA THR A 598 46.84 -14.44 65.11
C THR A 598 46.15 -13.40 64.18
N PRO A 599 44.83 -13.11 64.28
CA PRO A 599 43.86 -13.43 63.23
C PRO A 599 43.17 -12.21 62.55
N GLU A 600 42.46 -12.52 61.45
CA GLU A 600 41.54 -11.68 60.65
C GLU A 600 42.14 -10.56 59.79
N ASP A 601 42.16 -10.78 58.46
CA ASP A 601 42.44 -9.76 57.44
C ASP A 601 41.15 -9.51 56.60
N PRO A 602 40.59 -8.27 56.59
CA PRO A 602 39.29 -7.95 56.01
C PRO A 602 39.36 -7.53 54.53
N LEU A 603 40.02 -8.34 53.68
CA LEU A 603 40.16 -8.06 52.24
C LEU A 603 39.73 -9.25 51.38
N ARG A 604 38.48 -9.70 51.56
CA ARG A 604 37.73 -10.36 50.49
C ARG A 604 36.85 -9.32 49.81
N VAL A 605 37.24 -8.92 48.60
CA VAL A 605 36.42 -8.05 47.75
C VAL A 605 35.15 -8.83 47.37
N HIS A 606 34.05 -8.52 48.05
CA HIS A 606 32.72 -8.95 47.64
C HIS A 606 32.14 -7.88 46.71
N ILE A 607 31.92 -8.25 45.45
CA ILE A 607 31.25 -7.39 44.47
C ILE A 607 29.78 -7.27 44.91
N SER A 608 29.38 -6.07 45.34
CA SER A 608 28.00 -5.79 45.74
C SER A 608 27.08 -5.75 44.50
N PRO A 609 26.00 -6.56 44.45
CA PRO A 609 25.03 -6.54 43.34
C PRO A 609 24.36 -5.17 43.14
N GLU A 610 24.26 -4.38 44.21
CA GLU A 610 23.70 -3.02 44.17
C GLU A 610 24.67 -2.01 43.51
N GLU A 611 25.98 -2.20 43.68
CA GLU A 611 26.97 -1.33 43.02
C GLU A 611 27.09 -1.64 41.53
N VAL A 612 26.91 -2.90 41.14
CA VAL A 612 26.86 -3.31 39.72
C VAL A 612 25.60 -2.76 39.06
N THR A 613 24.43 -2.87 39.69
CA THR A 613 23.19 -2.29 39.14
C THR A 613 23.25 -0.76 39.08
N ARG A 614 23.85 -0.09 40.08
CA ARG A 614 24.12 1.36 40.03
C ARG A 614 25.05 1.73 38.87
N LYS A 615 26.13 0.98 38.64
CA LYS A 615 27.07 1.24 37.52
C LYS A 615 26.43 0.97 36.15
N MET A 616 25.56 -0.02 36.04
CA MET A 616 24.79 -0.28 34.82
C MET A 616 23.75 0.81 34.56
N ALA A 617 23.09 1.33 35.60
CA ALA A 617 22.16 2.47 35.48
C ALA A 617 22.88 3.77 35.09
N GLU A 618 24.08 4.04 35.65
CA GLU A 618 24.93 5.15 35.23
C GLU A 618 25.37 5.02 33.76
N THR A 619 25.69 3.81 33.31
CA THR A 619 26.09 3.53 31.91
C THR A 619 24.91 3.70 30.95
N ALA A 620 23.69 3.31 31.37
CA ALA A 620 22.47 3.53 30.61
C ALA A 620 22.09 5.03 30.53
N ALA A 621 22.28 5.79 31.61
CA ALA A 621 22.05 7.23 31.63
C ALA A 621 23.05 7.99 30.74
N VAL A 622 24.32 7.58 30.73
CA VAL A 622 25.34 8.13 29.82
C VAL A 622 25.03 7.79 28.35
N SER A 623 24.53 6.58 28.08
CA SER A 623 24.11 6.19 26.72
C SER A 623 22.89 6.99 26.25
N ALA A 624 21.93 7.30 27.14
CA ALA A 624 20.79 8.15 26.83
C ALA A 624 21.19 9.62 26.60
N LEU A 625 22.17 10.14 27.36
CA LEU A 625 22.70 11.48 27.19
C LEU A 625 23.44 11.62 25.85
N LEU A 626 24.25 10.61 25.49
CA LEU A 626 24.94 10.55 24.20
C LEU A 626 23.96 10.45 23.03
N ALA A 627 22.83 9.74 23.18
CA ALA A 627 21.78 9.67 22.16
C ALA A 627 21.15 11.05 21.87
N SER A 628 21.05 11.94 22.86
CA SER A 628 20.48 13.29 22.68
C SER A 628 21.37 14.28 21.92
N ILE A 629 22.68 13.99 21.80
CA ILE A 629 23.67 14.85 21.14
C ILE A 629 23.69 14.66 19.61
N PHE A 630 23.09 13.57 19.09
CA PHE A 630 23.17 13.20 17.66
C PHE A 630 21.81 13.24 16.93
N THR A 631 20.80 13.93 17.47
CA THR A 631 19.45 14.03 16.90
C THR A 631 19.10 15.35 16.20
N ASP A 632 20.08 16.20 15.84
CA ASP A 632 19.85 17.38 14.98
C ASP A 632 20.53 17.26 13.59
#